data_AF-A0A1V0PXF2-F1
#
_entry.id   AF-A0A1V0PXF2-F1
#
_cell.length_a   1.000
_cell.length_b   1.000
_cell.length_c   1.000
_cell.angle_alpha   90.00
_cell.angle_beta   90.00
_cell.angle_gamma   90.00
#
_symmetry.space_group_name_H-M   'P 1'
#
loop_
_entity.id
_entity.type
_entity.pdbx_description
1 polymer ?
#
loop_
_entity_poly.entity_id
_entity_poly.type
_entity_poly.pdbx_seq_one_letter_code
_entity_poly.pdbx_strand_id
1 'polypeptide(L)'
;MALHFTHIDETRAKGVIDDVHAFDIVTNDGGATGQIHTWKKVLADRAVDTVADMRSLTYELVAFYRNEQRSRYIAARPFSGR
;
A
#
# COMPACT_ATOMS: atom_id res chain seq x y z
N MET A 1 7.46 -7.89 9.92
CA MET A 1 6.39 -7.07 9.36
C MET A 1 5.16 -7.93 9.29
N ALA A 2 4.12 -7.57 10.03
CA ALA A 2 2.86 -8.28 10.00
C ALA A 2 1.88 -7.47 9.13
N LEU A 3 1.42 -8.06 8.03
CA LEU A 3 0.30 -7.53 7.29
C LEU A 3 -0.94 -8.31 7.74
N HIS A 4 -1.86 -7.64 8.42
CA HIS A 4 -3.07 -8.28 8.90
C HIS A 4 -4.26 -7.80 8.08
N PHE A 5 -4.83 -8.69 7.27
CA PHE A 5 -6.06 -8.42 6.53
C PHE A 5 -7.26 -8.55 7.46
N THR A 6 -8.04 -7.49 7.58
CA THR A 6 -9.36 -7.53 8.24
C THR A 6 -10.46 -7.92 7.25
N HIS A 7 -10.24 -7.63 5.97
CA HIS A 7 -11.14 -8.00 4.89
C HIS A 7 -10.35 -8.13 3.58
N ILE A 8 -10.68 -9.13 2.77
CA ILE A 8 -10.14 -9.21 1.41
C ILE A 8 -11.11 -9.93 0.48
N ASP A 9 -11.41 -9.28 -0.64
CA ASP A 9 -12.13 -9.84 -1.78
C ASP A 9 -11.46 -9.36 -3.09
N GLU A 10 -12.10 -9.59 -4.23
CA GLU A 10 -11.61 -9.24 -5.57
C GLU A 10 -11.67 -7.72 -5.87
N THR A 11 -12.43 -6.97 -5.08
CA THR A 11 -12.69 -5.54 -5.27
C THR A 11 -12.02 -4.67 -4.21
N ARG A 12 -11.71 -5.23 -3.04
CA ARG A 12 -11.26 -4.48 -1.89
C ARG A 12 -10.44 -5.32 -0.92
N ALA A 13 -9.33 -4.75 -0.47
CA ALA A 13 -8.51 -5.28 0.62
C ALA A 13 -8.37 -4.23 1.72
N LYS A 14 -8.64 -4.64 2.95
CA LYS A 14 -8.47 -3.81 4.14
C LYS A 14 -7.66 -4.53 5.17
N GLY A 15 -6.98 -3.76 5.99
CA GLY A 15 -6.26 -4.30 7.12
C GLY A 15 -5.40 -3.28 7.82
N VAL A 16 -4.43 -3.80 8.56
CA VAL A 16 -3.46 -3.00 9.31
C VAL A 16 -2.05 -3.53 9.04
N ILE A 17 -1.12 -2.61 8.85
CA ILE A 17 0.32 -2.88 8.75
C ILE A 17 0.93 -2.66 10.13
N ASP A 18 1.60 -3.69 10.64
CA ASP A 18 2.33 -3.67 11.91
C ASP A 18 1.46 -3.16 13.09
N ASP A 19 0.15 -3.44 13.05
CA ASP A 19 -0.88 -2.99 14.02
C ASP A 19 -0.99 -1.47 14.23
N VAL A 20 -0.36 -0.67 13.36
CA VAL A 20 -0.29 0.79 13.48
C VAL A 20 -0.99 1.49 12.31
N HIS A 21 -0.71 1.08 11.07
CA HIS A 21 -1.20 1.80 9.89
C HIS A 21 -2.31 1.03 9.19
N ALA A 22 -3.53 1.55 9.28
CA ALA A 22 -4.65 1.03 8.51
C ALA A 22 -4.41 1.25 7.00
N PHE A 23 -4.73 0.22 6.21
CA PHE A 23 -4.76 0.29 4.76
C PHE A 23 -6.15 -0.06 4.22
N ASP A 24 -6.49 0.60 3.12
CA ASP A 24 -7.70 0.37 2.33
C ASP A 24 -7.32 0.45 0.86
N ILE A 25 -7.46 -0.65 0.16
CA ILE A 25 -7.11 -0.79 -1.26
C ILE A 25 -8.37 -1.19 -1.97
N VAL A 26 -8.75 -0.43 -2.98
CA VAL A 26 -9.98 -0.62 -3.75
C VAL A 26 -9.59 -0.74 -5.22
N THR A 27 -10.17 -1.71 -5.90
CA THR A 27 -10.08 -1.87 -7.35
C THR A 27 -11.41 -1.43 -7.97
N ASN A 28 -11.30 -0.71 -9.07
CA ASN A 28 -12.42 -0.25 -9.87
C ASN A 28 -12.18 -0.68 -11.32
N ASP A 29 -13.20 -0.63 -12.18
CA ASP A 29 -13.05 -0.87 -13.62
C ASP A 29 -11.99 0.09 -14.21
N GLY A 30 -10.78 -0.43 -14.43
CA GLY A 30 -9.64 0.29 -15.01
C GLY A 30 -8.50 0.66 -14.06
N GLY A 31 -8.53 0.28 -12.78
CA GLY A 31 -7.36 0.47 -11.92
C GLY A 31 -7.57 0.17 -10.44
N ALA A 32 -6.48 0.34 -9.68
CA ALA A 32 -6.46 0.15 -8.24
C ALA A 32 -6.01 1.42 -7.51
N THR A 33 -6.70 1.75 -6.42
CA THR A 33 -6.33 2.83 -5.50
C THR A 33 -5.93 2.22 -4.17
N GLY A 34 -4.68 2.43 -3.77
CA GLY A 34 -4.19 2.11 -2.43
C GLY A 34 -4.14 3.33 -1.54
N GLN A 35 -4.77 3.26 -0.38
CA GLN A 35 -4.69 4.26 0.68
C GLN A 35 -4.10 3.62 1.94
N ILE A 36 -3.05 4.23 2.49
CA ILE A 36 -2.37 3.79 3.72
C ILE A 36 -2.15 5.02 4.58
N HIS A 37 -2.90 5.16 5.67
CA HIS A 37 -2.88 6.36 6.51
C HIS A 37 -3.07 7.66 5.68
N THR A 38 -2.04 8.52 5.60
CA THR A 38 -2.04 9.76 4.80
C THR A 38 -1.47 9.58 3.38
N TRP A 39 -0.94 8.40 3.07
CA TRP A 39 -0.41 8.08 1.75
C TRP A 39 -1.50 7.52 0.85
N LYS A 40 -1.50 7.95 -0.41
CA LYS A 40 -2.43 7.49 -1.44
C LYS A 40 -1.68 7.29 -2.74
N LYS A 41 -1.93 6.17 -3.41
CA LYS A 41 -1.40 5.87 -4.75
C LYS A 41 -2.49 5.27 -5.62
N VAL A 42 -2.53 5.70 -6.87
CA VAL A 42 -3.41 5.16 -7.91
C VAL A 42 -2.53 4.44 -8.92
N LEU A 43 -2.91 3.20 -9.25
CA LEU A 43 -2.32 2.37 -10.28
C LEU A 43 -3.37 2.19 -11.37
N ALA A 44 -3.16 2.80 -12.53
CA ALA A 44 -4.02 2.60 -13.69
C ALA A 44 -3.74 1.23 -14.33
N ASP A 45 -4.73 0.69 -15.05
CA ASP A 45 -4.60 -0.53 -15.87
C ASP A 45 -4.17 -1.76 -15.05
N ARG A 46 -4.81 -1.93 -13.90
CA ARG A 46 -4.61 -3.09 -13.01
C ARG A 46 -5.90 -3.90 -12.96
N ALA A 47 -5.92 -5.00 -13.71
CA ALA A 47 -6.94 -6.02 -13.60
C ALA A 47 -6.70 -6.84 -12.33
N VAL A 48 -7.74 -7.01 -11.53
CA VAL A 48 -7.75 -7.87 -10.35
C VAL A 48 -8.96 -8.77 -10.50
N ASP A 49 -8.70 -10.00 -10.94
CA ASP A 49 -9.75 -10.99 -11.21
C ASP A 49 -9.92 -11.96 -10.05
N THR A 50 -8.92 -12.05 -9.17
CA THR A 50 -8.93 -12.98 -8.03
C THR A 50 -8.51 -12.32 -6.73
N VAL A 51 -8.92 -12.92 -5.61
CA VAL A 51 -8.44 -12.58 -4.26
C VAL A 51 -6.90 -12.69 -4.17
N ALA A 52 -6.28 -13.59 -4.93
CA ALA A 52 -4.83 -13.74 -4.96
C ALA A 52 -4.12 -12.56 -5.64
N ASP A 53 -4.71 -12.04 -6.71
CA ASP A 53 -4.23 -10.81 -7.36
C ASP A 53 -4.37 -9.62 -6.41
N MET A 54 -5.49 -9.56 -5.68
CA MET A 54 -5.71 -8.50 -4.69
C MET A 54 -4.69 -8.55 -3.55
N ARG A 55 -4.31 -9.75 -3.08
CA ARG A 55 -3.21 -9.92 -2.12
C ARG A 55 -1.89 -9.43 -2.69
N SER A 56 -1.58 -9.83 -3.92
CA SER A 56 -0.32 -9.47 -4.58
C SER A 56 -0.20 -7.96 -4.77
N LEU A 57 -1.26 -7.33 -5.27
CA LEU A 57 -1.40 -5.89 -5.38
C LEU A 57 -1.24 -5.18 -4.02
N THR A 58 -1.83 -5.75 -2.96
CA THR A 58 -1.68 -5.21 -1.61
C THR A 58 -0.22 -5.20 -1.17
N TYR A 59 0.49 -6.31 -1.34
CA TYR A 59 1.92 -6.38 -1.01
C TYR A 59 2.74 -5.38 -1.84
N GLU A 60 2.44 -5.22 -3.13
CA GLU A 60 3.09 -4.24 -4.02
C GLU A 60 2.89 -2.80 -3.50
N LEU A 61 1.66 -2.40 -3.20
CA LEU A 61 1.34 -1.06 -2.69
C LEU A 61 1.99 -0.78 -1.32
N VAL A 62 2.03 -1.77 -0.44
CA VAL A 62 2.69 -1.65 0.86
C VAL A 62 4.21 -1.52 0.71
N ALA A 63 4.81 -2.23 -0.26
CA ALA A 63 6.22 -2.07 -0.59
C ALA A 63 6.52 -0.66 -1.14
N PHE A 64 5.65 -0.12 -2.00
CA PHE A 64 5.78 1.27 -2.48
C PHE A 64 5.72 2.28 -1.34
N TYR A 65 4.73 2.16 -0.46
CA TYR A 65 4.60 3.03 0.70
C TYR A 65 5.87 3.03 1.55
N ARG A 66 6.44 1.85 1.82
CA ARG A 66 7.68 1.72 2.59
C ARG A 66 8.87 2.38 1.91
N ASN A 67 9.02 2.19 0.60
CA ASN A 67 10.11 2.81 -0.13
C ASN A 67 10.00 4.35 -0.10
N GLU A 68 8.79 4.89 -0.23
CA GLU A 68 8.54 6.32 -0.08
C GLU A 68 8.82 6.83 1.33
N GLN A 69 8.35 6.13 2.37
CA GLN A 69 8.64 6.50 3.77
C GLN A 69 10.15 6.50 4.05
N ARG A 70 10.86 5.48 3.56
CA ARG A 70 12.32 5.39 3.67
C ARG A 70 13.01 6.52 2.91
N SER A 71 12.57 6.84 1.70
CA SER A 71 13.14 7.93 0.90
C SER A 71 12.91 9.29 1.57
N ARG A 72 11.72 9.53 2.15
CA ARG A 72 11.42 10.74 2.92
C ARG A 72 12.27 10.83 4.18
N TYR A 73 12.48 9.70 4.87
CA TYR A 73 13.34 9.65 6.05
C TYR A 73 14.81 9.95 5.72
N ILE A 74 15.32 9.44 4.59
CA ILE A 74 16.68 9.72 4.14
C ILE A 74 16.83 11.19 3.70
N ALA A 75 15.84 11.74 2.99
CA ALA A 75 15.84 13.14 2.55
C ALA A 75 15.69 14.14 3.72
N ALA A 76 15.01 13.74 4.81
CA ALA A 76 14.83 14.57 6.00
C ALA A 76 16.01 14.53 6.98
N ARG A 77 17.05 13.73 6.71
CA ARG A 77 18.31 13.83 7.45
C ARG A 77 19.13 14.95 6.82
N PRO A 78 19.27 16.14 7.45
CA PRO A 78 20.29 17.06 7.01
C PRO A 78 21.61 16.31 7.11
N PHE A 79 22.38 16.29 6.02
CA PHE A 79 23.78 15.95 6.07
C PHE A 79 24.43 16.92 7.07
N SER A 80 24.56 16.53 8.32
CA SER A 80 25.56 17.08 9.24
C SER A 80 26.91 16.50 8.84
N GLY A 81 27.35 16.88 7.64
CA GLY A 81 28.72 16.69 7.19
C GLY A 81 29.62 17.57 8.03
N ARG A 82 30.43 16.93 8.85
CA ARG A 82 31.58 17.49 9.57
C ARG A 82 32.65 17.98 8.61
#